data_AF-A0A2G9XXS4-F1
#
_entry.id   AF-A0A2G9XXS4-F1
#
_cell.length_a   1.000
_cell.length_b   1.000
_cell.length_c   1.000
_cell.angle_alpha   90.00
_cell.angle_beta   90.00
_cell.angle_gamma   90.00
#
_symmetry.space_group_name_H-M   'P 1'
#
loop_
_entity.id
_entity.type
_entity.pdbx_description
1 polymer ?
#
loop_
_entity_poly.entity_id
_entity_poly.type
_entity_poly.pdbx_seq_one_letter_code
_entity_poly.pdbx_strand_id
1 'polypeptide(L)'
;MIISEFTPDKIESLPTDIQKLVWRALFYKSQVTMYEREYALRKDDKIFEKLNKYREAFKNMQEILNKKCKSKGLESIIIVD
;
A
#
# COMPACT_ATOMS: atom_id res chain seq x y z
N MET A 1 6.40 -4.64 -11.66
CA MET A 1 5.83 -3.30 -11.91
C MET A 1 5.87 -2.38 -10.67
N ILE A 2 6.33 -1.12 -10.81
CA ILE A 2 6.27 -0.09 -9.76
C ILE A 2 5.04 0.80 -9.98
N ILE A 3 4.22 0.98 -8.93
CA ILE A 3 2.99 1.78 -8.93
C ILE A 3 3.02 2.78 -7.77
N SER A 4 2.60 4.01 -8.04
CA SER A 4 2.31 5.05 -7.05
C SER A 4 0.93 5.67 -7.29
N GLU A 5 0.53 6.60 -6.42
CA GLU A 5 -0.70 7.38 -6.61
C GLU A 5 -0.67 8.25 -7.88
N PHE A 6 0.52 8.52 -8.42
CA PHE A 6 0.75 9.33 -9.63
C PHE A 6 0.80 8.51 -10.92
N THR A 7 0.54 7.20 -10.86
CA THR A 7 0.53 6.33 -12.05
C THR A 7 -0.84 5.66 -12.23
N PRO A 8 -1.94 6.43 -12.38
CA PRO A 8 -3.29 5.86 -12.51
C PRO A 8 -3.43 5.01 -13.78
N ASP A 9 -2.72 5.36 -14.86
CA ASP A 9 -2.63 4.62 -16.11
C ASP A 9 -2.15 3.16 -15.90
N LYS A 10 -1.14 2.97 -15.05
CA LYS A 10 -0.64 1.64 -14.70
C LYS A 10 -1.68 0.86 -13.91
N ILE A 11 -2.44 1.52 -13.04
CA ILE A 11 -3.50 0.88 -12.27
C ILE A 11 -4.61 0.43 -13.22
N GLU A 12 -5.07 1.31 -14.10
CA GLU A 12 -6.15 1.04 -15.07
C GLU A 12 -5.82 -0.11 -16.03
N SER A 13 -4.53 -0.31 -16.33
CA SER A 13 -4.07 -1.43 -17.16
C SER A 13 -4.21 -2.82 -16.50
N LEU A 14 -4.43 -2.89 -15.18
CA LEU A 14 -4.51 -4.14 -14.43
C LEU A 14 -5.93 -4.71 -14.46
N PRO A 15 -6.11 -6.02 -14.22
CA PRO A 15 -7.43 -6.60 -14.01
C PRO A 15 -8.17 -5.95 -12.83
N THR A 16 -9.49 -5.78 -12.93
CA THR A 16 -10.31 -5.06 -11.93
C THR A 16 -10.14 -5.58 -10.49
N ASP A 17 -9.94 -6.87 -10.30
CA ASP A 17 -9.69 -7.44 -8.97
C ASP A 17 -8.31 -7.05 -8.41
N ILE A 18 -7.30 -6.91 -9.27
CA ILE A 18 -5.98 -6.40 -8.89
C ILE A 18 -6.06 -4.89 -8.61
N GLN A 19 -6.77 -4.12 -9.43
CA GLN A 19 -6.96 -2.68 -9.22
C GLN A 19 -7.48 -2.37 -7.81
N LYS A 20 -8.49 -3.12 -7.35
CA LYS A 20 -9.05 -2.96 -5.99
C LYS A 20 -7.99 -3.20 -4.90
N LEU A 21 -7.13 -4.19 -5.07
CA LEU A 21 -6.05 -4.49 -4.13
C LEU A 21 -4.96 -3.41 -4.16
N VAL A 22 -4.63 -2.88 -5.34
CA VAL A 22 -3.69 -1.77 -5.51
C VAL A 22 -4.21 -0.51 -4.81
N TRP A 23 -5.47 -0.13 -5.05
CA TRP A 23 -6.08 1.03 -4.37
C TRP A 23 -6.09 0.86 -2.85
N ARG A 24 -6.36 -0.35 -2.36
CA ARG A 24 -6.32 -0.63 -0.92
C ARG A 24 -4.90 -0.57 -0.35
N ALA A 25 -3.90 -1.03 -1.10
CA ALA A 25 -2.50 -0.91 -0.70
C ALA A 25 -2.03 0.56 -0.70
N LEU A 26 -2.42 1.36 -1.69
CA LEU A 26 -2.16 2.80 -1.74
C LEU A 26 -2.80 3.52 -0.56
N PHE A 27 -4.02 3.16 -0.18
CA PHE A 27 -4.65 3.68 1.03
C PHE A 27 -3.83 3.38 2.30
N TYR A 28 -3.39 2.13 2.50
CA TYR A 28 -2.57 1.82 3.69
C TYR A 28 -1.22 2.54 3.65
N LYS A 29 -0.60 2.69 2.47
CA LYS A 29 0.62 3.47 2.29
C LYS A 29 0.43 4.94 2.67
N SER A 30 -0.66 5.57 2.24
CA SER A 30 -0.94 6.97 2.59
C SER A 30 -1.18 7.16 4.09
N GLN A 31 -1.83 6.19 4.75
CA GLN A 31 -1.97 6.19 6.21
C GLN A 31 -0.62 6.06 6.92
N VAL A 32 0.27 5.16 6.46
CA VAL A 32 1.64 5.05 7.00
C VAL A 32 2.35 6.39 6.88
N THR A 33 2.38 6.99 5.69
CA THR A 33 3.05 8.27 5.44
C THR A 33 2.47 9.41 6.31
N MET A 34 1.15 9.44 6.51
CA MET A 34 0.49 10.41 7.39
C MET A 34 0.92 10.23 8.86
N TYR A 35 0.83 9.01 9.41
CA TYR A 35 1.17 8.76 10.80
C TYR A 35 2.68 8.85 11.08
N GLU A 36 3.55 8.58 10.10
CA GLU A 36 4.99 8.86 10.22
C GLU A 36 5.26 10.35 10.40
N ARG A 37 4.60 11.20 9.60
CA ARG A 37 4.69 12.66 9.74
C ARG A 37 4.16 13.13 11.08
N GLU A 38 2.99 12.63 11.51
CA GLU A 38 2.43 12.98 12.81
C GLU A 38 3.32 12.54 13.98
N TYR A 39 3.90 11.34 13.91
CA TYR A 39 4.79 10.82 14.94
C TYR A 39 6.09 11.61 15.01
N ALA A 40 6.67 11.99 13.87
CA ALA A 40 7.87 12.82 13.83
C ALA A 40 7.67 14.18 14.53
N LEU A 41 6.46 14.73 14.45
CA LEU A 41 6.11 16.01 15.08
C LEU A 41 5.76 15.87 16.56
N ARG A 42 4.96 14.86 16.93
CA ARG A 42 4.35 14.77 18.27
C ARG A 42 5.04 13.77 19.20
N LYS A 43 5.69 12.74 18.66
CA LYS A 43 6.32 11.62 19.39
C LYS A 43 5.40 10.98 20.43
N ASP A 44 4.13 10.81 20.08
CA ASP A 44 3.09 10.24 20.94
C ASP A 44 2.96 8.72 20.73
N ASP A 45 2.81 7.97 21.84
CA ASP A 45 2.75 6.51 21.83
C ASP A 45 1.49 5.97 21.12
N LYS A 46 0.35 6.66 21.19
CA LYS A 46 -0.87 6.22 20.49
C LYS A 46 -0.73 6.39 18.97
N ILE A 47 -0.04 7.44 18.53
CA ILE A 47 0.31 7.64 17.13
C ILE A 47 1.28 6.55 16.66
N PHE A 48 2.26 6.18 17.49
CA PHE A 48 3.18 5.08 17.18
C PHE A 48 2.48 3.73 17.05
N GLU A 49 1.54 3.41 17.95
CA GLU A 49 0.73 2.19 17.85
C GLU A 49 -0.10 2.15 16.56
N LYS A 50 -0.74 3.27 16.19
CA LYS A 50 -1.49 3.36 14.93
C LYS A 50 -0.57 3.21 13.73
N LEU A 51 0.59 3.86 13.73
CA LEU A 51 1.59 3.72 12.67
C LEU A 51 1.98 2.24 12.47
N ASN A 52 2.27 1.51 13.55
CA ASN A 52 2.62 0.10 13.46
C ASN A 52 1.48 -0.76 12.90
N LYS A 53 0.23 -0.49 13.31
CA LYS A 53 -0.95 -1.17 12.74
C LYS A 53 -1.06 -0.95 11.23
N TYR A 54 -0.86 0.27 10.75
CA TYR A 54 -0.92 0.56 9.31
C TYR A 54 0.27 -0.02 8.53
N ARG A 55 1.47 -0.05 9.13
CA ARG A 55 2.64 -0.72 8.53
C ARG A 55 2.40 -2.21 8.34
N GLU A 56 1.85 -2.88 9.35
CA GLU A 56 1.51 -4.30 9.27
C GLU A 56 0.41 -4.55 8.25
N ALA A 57 -0.66 -3.75 8.26
CA ALA A 57 -1.73 -3.84 7.27
C ALA A 57 -1.22 -3.63 5.83
N PHE A 58 -0.32 -2.67 5.61
CA PHE A 58 0.30 -2.43 4.31
C PHE A 58 1.15 -3.62 3.86
N LYS A 59 1.99 -4.16 4.74
CA LYS A 59 2.82 -5.35 4.43
C LYS A 59 1.94 -6.55 4.05
N ASN A 60 0.92 -6.86 4.86
CA ASN A 60 -0.01 -7.94 4.58
C ASN A 60 -0.74 -7.73 3.24
N MET A 61 -1.12 -6.48 2.95
CA MET A 61 -1.77 -6.14 1.68
C MET A 61 -0.83 -6.32 0.49
N GLN A 62 0.45 -5.93 0.59
CA GLN A 62 1.44 -6.19 -0.46
C GLN A 62 1.62 -7.69 -0.71
N GLU A 63 1.66 -8.52 0.33
CA GLU A 63 1.77 -9.97 0.18
C GLU A 63 0.56 -10.57 -0.54
N ILE A 64 -0.66 -10.16 -0.16
CA ILE A 64 -1.91 -10.60 -0.81
C ILE A 64 -1.91 -10.17 -2.29
N LEU A 65 -1.54 -8.91 -2.56
CA LEU A 65 -1.45 -8.37 -3.92
C LEU A 65 -0.48 -9.18 -4.77
N ASN A 66 0.73 -9.44 -4.28
CA ASN A 66 1.75 -10.18 -5.02
C ASN A 66 1.37 -11.65 -5.23
N LYS A 67 0.74 -12.30 -4.24
CA LYS A 67 0.17 -13.65 -4.41
C LYS A 67 -0.91 -13.67 -5.51
N LYS A 68 -1.79 -12.66 -5.53
CA LYS A 68 -2.85 -12.55 -6.54
C LYS A 68 -2.30 -12.24 -7.94
N CYS A 69 -1.26 -11.41 -8.04
CA CYS A 69 -0.58 -11.16 -9.30
C CYS A 69 0.06 -12.45 -9.84
N LYS A 70 0.79 -13.17 -8.98
CA LYS A 70 1.43 -14.44 -9.34
C LYS A 70 0.44 -15.49 -9.83
N SER A 71 -0.72 -15.63 -9.18
CA SER A 71 -1.75 -16.60 -9.61
C SER A 71 -2.41 -16.25 -10.94
N LYS A 72 -2.24 -15.01 -11.40
CA LYS A 72 -2.69 -14.53 -12.72
C LYS A 72 -1.58 -14.43 -13.77
N GLY A 73 -0.36 -14.85 -13.45
CA GLY A 73 0.79 -14.72 -14.35
C GLY A 73 1.26 -13.27 -14.55
N LEU A 74 0.90 -12.37 -13.64
CA LEU A 74 1.34 -10.97 -13.65
C LEU A 74 2.62 -10.80 -12.85
N GLU A 75 3.42 -9.80 -13.21
CA GLU A 75 4.56 -9.37 -12.41
C GLU A 75 4.13 -8.92 -11.00
N SER A 76 5.05 -9.04 -10.04
CA SER A 76 4.84 -8.46 -8.71
C SER A 76 4.73 -6.93 -8.79
N ILE A 77 3.87 -6.38 -7.92
CA ILE A 77 3.62 -4.95 -7.83
C ILE A 77 4.31 -4.42 -6.58
N ILE A 78 5.09 -3.36 -6.77
CA ILE A 78 5.74 -2.62 -5.70
C ILE A 78 5.02 -1.28 -5.58
N ILE A 79 4.40 -1.05 -4.42
CA ILE A 79 3.76 0.22 -4.11
C ILE A 79 4.79 1.15 -3.48
N VAL A 80 4.96 2.32 -4.09
CA VAL A 80 5.83 3.40 -3.61
C VAL A 80 5.00 4.65 -3.30
N ASP A 81 5.62 5.62 -2.61
CA ASP A 81 5.03 6.96 -2.45
C ASP A 81 4.87 7.67 -3.80
#